data_AF-A0A939VWQ9-F1
#
_entry.id   AF-A0A939VWQ9-F1
#
_cell.length_a   1.000
_cell.length_b   1.000
_cell.length_c   1.000
_cell.angle_alpha   90.00
_cell.angle_beta   90.00
_cell.angle_gamma   90.00
#
_symmetry.space_group_name_H-M   'P 1'
#
loop_
_entity.id
_entity.type
_entity.pdbx_description
1 polymer ?
#
loop_
_entity_poly.entity_id
_entity_poly.type
_entity_poly.pdbx_seq_one_letter_code
_entity_poly.pdbx_strand_id
1 'polypeptide(L)'
;MNRITKEQVARLDMLYAHGQFEGIAPGEFSKLTSADAKILIQKAEQVMPGTYSPIDETTREDLEVMLSGGKFPFTPDDLRYLSVIGAETLLWLSFSSDRNREYVITKSQQRRLRSLIDRGFLHKMSEREILLLSEEKADKLILQGEENALYGQEG
;
A
#
# COMPACT_ATOMS: atom_id res chain seq x y z
N MET A 1 23.54 6.09 22.38
CA MET A 1 22.71 5.52 21.30
C MET A 1 23.64 4.87 20.29
N ASN A 2 23.64 3.53 20.21
CA ASN A 2 24.52 2.78 19.31
C ASN A 2 23.95 2.72 17.89
N ARG A 3 23.81 3.88 17.24
CA ARG A 3 23.45 3.95 15.82
C ARG A 3 24.62 3.45 14.96
N ILE A 4 24.29 2.95 13.77
CA ILE A 4 25.26 2.55 12.75
C ILE A 4 26.26 3.69 12.44
N THR A 5 27.54 3.35 12.22
CA THR A 5 28.57 4.32 11.85
C THR A 5 28.54 4.63 10.34
N LYS A 6 29.11 5.76 9.93
CA LYS A 6 29.22 6.13 8.51
C LYS A 6 29.97 5.08 7.68
N GLU A 7 31.00 4.47 8.26
CA GLU A 7 31.78 3.41 7.61
C GLU A 7 30.94 2.16 7.37
N GLN A 8 30.12 1.78 8.36
CA GLN A 8 29.21 0.64 8.23
C GLN A 8 28.13 0.91 7.18
N VAL A 9 27.61 2.14 7.14
CA VAL A 9 26.67 2.57 6.09
C VAL A 9 27.31 2.45 4.71
N ALA A 10 28.50 3.02 4.51
CA ALA A 10 29.21 2.94 3.22
C ALA A 10 29.51 1.49 2.80
N ARG A 11 29.79 0.61 3.78
CA ARG A 11 30.03 -0.81 3.51
C ARG A 11 28.75 -1.52 3.07
N LEU A 12 27.63 -1.26 3.74
CA LEU A 12 26.32 -1.80 3.36
C LEU A 12 25.86 -1.26 1.99
N ASP A 13 26.07 0.02 1.69
CA ASP A 13 25.78 0.62 0.37
C ASP A 13 26.46 -0.17 -0.76
N MET A 14 27.75 -0.45 -0.60
CA MET A 14 28.52 -1.23 -1.56
C MET A 14 27.99 -2.66 -1.71
N LEU A 15 27.74 -3.35 -0.59
CA LEU A 15 27.27 -4.74 -0.58
C LEU A 15 25.87 -4.86 -1.18
N TYR A 16 24.99 -3.90 -0.91
CA TYR A 16 23.66 -3.81 -1.50
C TYR A 16 23.76 -3.59 -3.01
N ALA A 17 24.50 -2.57 -3.46
CA ALA A 17 24.67 -2.28 -4.88
C ALA A 17 25.30 -3.44 -5.68
N HIS A 18 26.17 -4.23 -5.04
CA HIS A 18 26.79 -5.40 -5.65
C HIS A 18 25.91 -6.66 -5.59
N GLY A 19 24.69 -6.59 -5.07
CA GLY A 19 23.79 -7.74 -4.97
C GLY A 19 24.23 -8.80 -3.96
N GLN A 20 25.05 -8.41 -2.98
CA GLN A 20 25.53 -9.29 -1.90
C GLN A 20 24.66 -9.19 -0.64
N PHE A 21 23.71 -8.27 -0.64
CA PHE A 21 22.80 -8.03 0.46
C PHE A 21 21.37 -7.97 -0.07
N GLU A 22 20.53 -8.90 0.39
CA GLU A 22 19.11 -9.00 0.01
C GLU A 22 18.33 -7.74 0.40
N GLY A 23 18.82 -7.01 1.40
CA GLY A 23 18.16 -5.89 2.03
C GLY A 23 17.60 -6.25 3.41
N ILE A 24 16.78 -5.37 3.95
CA ILE A 24 16.09 -5.51 5.23
C ILE A 24 14.62 -5.13 5.07
N ALA A 25 13.82 -5.56 6.04
CA ALA A 25 12.40 -5.27 6.07
C ALA A 25 12.13 -3.75 6.22
N PRO A 26 10.98 -3.27 5.73
CA PRO A 26 10.56 -1.87 5.89
C PRO A 26 10.59 -1.44 7.37
N GLY A 27 11.17 -0.26 7.65
CA GLY A 27 11.21 0.32 8.98
C GLY A 27 12.28 -0.26 9.93
N GLU A 28 13.12 -1.20 9.46
CA GLU A 28 14.18 -1.79 10.28
C GLU A 28 15.50 -1.03 10.19
N PHE A 29 15.75 -0.28 9.12
CA PHE A 29 17.00 0.47 8.97
C PHE A 29 17.21 1.48 10.10
N SER A 30 16.18 2.25 10.41
CA SER A 30 16.21 3.26 11.48
C SER A 30 16.42 2.68 12.88
N LYS A 31 16.16 1.38 13.07
CA LYS A 31 16.36 0.64 14.33
C LYS A 31 17.71 -0.07 14.40
N LEU A 32 18.46 -0.10 13.30
CA LEU A 32 19.67 -0.91 13.19
C LEU A 32 20.77 -0.42 14.12
N THR A 33 21.24 -1.30 15.01
CA THR A 33 22.36 -0.98 15.89
C THR A 33 23.69 -1.20 15.19
N SER A 34 24.76 -0.56 15.68
CA SER A 34 26.10 -0.80 15.15
C SER A 34 26.53 -2.28 15.28
N ALA A 35 26.10 -3.00 16.31
CA ALA A 35 26.42 -4.42 16.48
C ALA A 35 25.72 -5.27 15.41
N ASP A 36 24.43 -5.04 15.19
CA ASP A 36 23.64 -5.75 14.18
C ASP A 36 24.16 -5.46 12.76
N ALA A 37 24.55 -4.21 12.50
CA ALA A 37 25.16 -3.81 11.24
C ALA A 37 26.47 -4.58 10.97
N LYS A 38 27.31 -4.82 11.98
CA LYS A 38 28.53 -5.65 11.79
C LYS A 38 28.19 -7.07 11.38
N ILE A 39 27.19 -7.67 12.04
CA ILE A 39 26.74 -9.03 11.73
C ILE A 39 26.18 -9.09 10.30
N LEU A 40 25.37 -8.10 9.90
CA LEU A 40 24.84 -8.00 8.54
C LEU A 40 25.95 -7.87 7.49
N ILE A 41 26.92 -6.98 7.71
CA ILE A 41 28.07 -6.80 6.81
C ILE A 41 28.83 -8.11 6.65
N GLN A 42 29.17 -8.79 7.75
CA GLN A 42 29.90 -10.06 7.69
C GLN A 42 29.14 -11.15 6.94
N LYS A 43 27.80 -11.22 7.11
CA LYS A 43 26.96 -12.18 6.36
C LYS A 43 26.92 -11.83 4.88
N ALA A 44 26.72 -10.57 4.54
CA ALA A 44 26.65 -10.11 3.15
C ALA A 44 28.00 -10.28 2.43
N GLU A 45 29.13 -10.09 3.10
CA GLU A 45 30.46 -10.32 2.52
C GLU A 45 30.71 -11.78 2.11
N GLN A 46 29.99 -12.74 2.70
CA GLN A 46 30.07 -14.16 2.35
C GLN A 46 29.19 -14.53 1.15
N VAL A 47 28.30 -13.63 0.72
CA VAL A 47 27.41 -13.84 -0.42
C VAL A 47 28.16 -13.49 -1.71
N MET A 48 27.97 -14.29 -2.76
CA MET A 48 28.56 -13.99 -4.07
C MET A 48 27.95 -12.71 -4.67
N PRO A 49 28.74 -11.85 -5.33
CA PRO A 49 28.20 -10.69 -6.06
C PRO A 49 27.12 -11.10 -7.07
N GLY A 50 26.04 -10.32 -7.14
CA GLY A 50 24.90 -10.55 -8.02
C GLY A 50 23.93 -11.64 -7.57
N THR A 51 24.05 -12.17 -6.34
CA THR A 51 23.10 -13.15 -5.80
C THR A 51 21.70 -12.55 -5.65
N TYR A 52 21.63 -11.31 -5.18
CA TYR A 52 20.41 -10.54 -5.02
C TYR A 52 20.39 -9.37 -5.99
N SER A 53 19.20 -8.88 -6.31
CA SER A 53 19.01 -7.67 -7.08
C SER A 53 18.55 -6.55 -6.15
N PRO A 54 19.21 -5.38 -6.17
CA PRO A 54 18.64 -4.16 -5.59
C PRO A 54 17.28 -3.85 -6.22
N ILE A 55 16.45 -3.10 -5.50
CA ILE A 55 15.28 -2.49 -6.13
C ILE A 55 15.75 -1.52 -7.22
N ASP A 56 15.03 -1.49 -8.33
CA ASP A 56 15.28 -0.52 -9.39
C ASP A 56 14.89 0.90 -8.95
N GLU A 57 15.45 1.90 -9.62
CA GLU A 57 15.25 3.30 -9.27
C GLU A 57 13.78 3.73 -9.44
N THR A 58 13.08 3.21 -10.45
CA THR A 58 11.66 3.53 -10.67
C THR A 58 10.79 3.03 -9.51
N THR A 59 11.01 1.78 -9.08
CA THR A 59 10.33 1.24 -7.88
C THR A 59 10.65 2.05 -6.62
N ARG A 60 11.89 2.55 -6.49
CA ARG A 60 12.29 3.40 -5.36
C ARG A 60 11.54 4.74 -5.40
N GLU A 61 11.53 5.42 -6.55
CA GLU A 61 10.82 6.69 -6.75
C GLU A 61 9.32 6.55 -6.44
N ASP A 62 8.67 5.48 -6.93
CA ASP A 62 7.25 5.21 -6.65
C ASP A 62 6.97 5.07 -5.15
N LEU A 63 7.82 4.34 -4.42
CA LEU A 63 7.69 4.16 -2.97
C LEU A 63 7.94 5.46 -2.21
N GLU A 64 8.87 6.30 -2.65
CA GLU A 64 9.14 7.62 -2.06
C GLU A 64 7.94 8.56 -2.21
N VAL A 65 7.27 8.56 -3.37
CA VAL A 65 6.02 9.31 -3.58
C VAL A 65 4.93 8.82 -2.63
N MET A 66 4.80 7.50 -2.44
CA MET A 66 3.83 6.94 -1.50
C MET A 66 4.13 7.29 -0.04
N LEU A 67 5.41 7.31 0.35
CA LEU A 67 5.84 7.73 1.69
C LEU A 67 5.54 9.21 1.95
N SER A 68 5.85 10.08 0.99
CA SER A 68 5.56 11.51 1.11
C SER A 68 4.05 11.81 1.12
N GLY A 69 3.24 10.94 0.50
CA GLY A 69 1.78 10.92 0.64
C GLY A 69 1.24 10.37 1.97
N GLY A 70 2.11 9.96 2.90
CA GLY A 70 1.72 9.45 4.23
C GLY A 70 1.08 8.06 4.21
N LYS A 71 1.28 7.26 3.16
CA LYS A 71 0.68 5.93 3.04
C LYS A 71 1.30 4.89 3.99
N PHE A 72 2.54 5.12 4.45
CA PHE A 72 3.23 4.20 5.34
C PHE A 72 3.86 4.92 6.54
N PRO A 73 4.00 4.26 7.70
CA PRO A 73 4.57 4.84 8.92
C PRO A 73 6.11 4.71 8.97
N PHE A 74 6.80 4.89 7.83
CA PHE A 74 8.26 4.74 7.72
C PHE A 74 8.90 6.01 7.14
N THR A 75 10.23 6.11 7.22
CA THR A 75 11.00 7.24 6.68
C THR A 75 11.64 6.89 5.33
N PRO A 76 12.03 7.87 4.50
CA PRO A 76 12.76 7.59 3.25
C PRO A 76 14.04 6.77 3.46
N ASP A 77 14.73 6.99 4.58
CA ASP A 77 15.92 6.21 4.96
C ASP A 77 15.60 4.72 5.13
N ASP A 78 14.38 4.35 5.50
CA ASP A 78 13.97 2.96 5.62
C ASP A 78 13.81 2.25 4.27
N LEU A 79 13.79 2.98 3.15
CA LEU A 79 13.83 2.41 1.80
C LEU A 79 15.25 2.11 1.31
N ARG A 80 16.29 2.56 2.02
CA ARG A 80 17.67 2.53 1.55
C ARG A 80 18.12 1.13 1.11
N TYR A 81 17.86 0.14 1.96
CA TYR A 81 18.21 -1.27 1.73
C TYR A 81 16.96 -2.15 1.62
N LEU A 82 15.91 -1.68 0.96
CA LEU A 82 14.69 -2.47 0.83
C LEU A 82 14.93 -3.68 -0.09
N SER A 83 14.43 -4.86 0.27
CA SER A 83 14.46 -6.01 -0.63
C SER A 83 13.42 -5.89 -1.75
N VAL A 84 13.64 -6.54 -2.89
CA VAL A 84 12.65 -6.58 -3.99
C VAL A 84 11.30 -7.10 -3.50
N ILE A 85 11.30 -8.20 -2.73
CA ILE A 85 10.07 -8.75 -2.13
C ILE A 85 9.41 -7.71 -1.20
N GLY A 86 10.20 -6.98 -0.43
CA GLY A 86 9.71 -5.90 0.44
C GLY A 86 9.06 -4.77 -0.35
N ALA A 87 9.69 -4.34 -1.45
CA ALA A 87 9.16 -3.32 -2.35
C ALA A 87 7.87 -3.76 -3.02
N GLU A 88 7.83 -4.97 -3.60
CA GLU A 88 6.63 -5.55 -4.20
C GLU A 88 5.48 -5.64 -3.18
N THR A 89 5.80 -6.02 -1.94
CA THR A 89 4.81 -6.08 -0.86
C THR A 89 4.27 -4.69 -0.54
N LEU A 90 5.13 -3.67 -0.43
CA LEU A 90 4.69 -2.30 -0.17
C LEU A 90 3.85 -1.74 -1.32
N LEU A 91 4.28 -1.93 -2.56
CA LEU A 91 3.50 -1.56 -3.75
C LEU A 91 2.14 -2.29 -3.77
N TRP A 92 2.12 -3.58 -3.49
CA TRP A 92 0.86 -4.32 -3.38
C TRP A 92 -0.03 -3.78 -2.25
N LEU A 93 0.53 -3.43 -1.09
CA LEU A 93 -0.21 -2.82 0.02
C LEU A 93 -0.76 -1.44 -0.34
N SER A 94 -0.03 -0.61 -1.09
CA SER A 94 -0.54 0.69 -1.55
C SER A 94 -1.64 0.51 -2.60
N PHE A 95 -1.46 -0.36 -3.59
CA PHE A 95 -2.50 -0.62 -4.58
C PHE A 95 -3.72 -1.31 -4.00
N SER A 96 -3.56 -2.18 -3.00
CA SER A 96 -4.68 -2.84 -2.31
C SER A 96 -5.38 -1.90 -1.34
N SER A 97 -4.66 -0.95 -0.72
CA SER A 97 -5.27 0.10 0.10
C SER A 97 -5.93 1.19 -0.73
N ASP A 98 -5.43 1.52 -1.93
CA ASP A 98 -6.12 2.40 -2.89
C ASP A 98 -7.36 1.69 -3.48
N ARG A 99 -7.25 0.40 -3.83
CA ARG A 99 -8.44 -0.43 -4.18
C ARG A 99 -9.47 -0.51 -3.04
N ASN A 100 -9.06 -0.35 -1.79
CA ASN A 100 -9.96 -0.34 -0.62
C ASN A 100 -10.40 1.08 -0.18
N ARG A 101 -9.84 2.16 -0.74
CA ARG A 101 -10.23 3.54 -0.41
C ARG A 101 -11.03 4.24 -1.48
N GLU A 102 -10.87 3.90 -2.76
CA GLU A 102 -11.64 4.53 -3.85
C GLU A 102 -13.00 3.87 -4.16
N TYR A 103 -13.33 2.74 -3.51
CA TYR A 103 -14.48 1.93 -3.92
C TYR A 103 -15.33 1.40 -2.76
N VAL A 104 -15.45 2.13 -1.64
CA VAL A 104 -16.40 1.76 -0.57
C VAL A 104 -17.48 2.82 -0.44
N ILE A 105 -18.72 2.40 -0.63
CA ILE A 105 -19.92 3.22 -0.46
C ILE A 105 -19.93 3.98 0.88
N THR A 106 -20.20 5.28 0.81
CA THR A 106 -20.28 6.15 1.99
C THR A 106 -21.50 5.81 2.87
N LYS A 107 -21.46 6.17 4.16
CA LYS A 107 -22.61 5.99 5.08
C LYS A 107 -23.88 6.71 4.59
N SER A 108 -23.73 7.86 3.93
CA SER A 108 -24.85 8.61 3.33
C SER A 108 -25.47 7.84 2.16
N GLN A 109 -24.64 7.32 1.25
CA GLN A 109 -25.11 6.51 0.12
C GLN A 109 -25.74 5.19 0.59
N GLN A 110 -25.18 4.53 1.61
CA GLN A 110 -25.80 3.33 2.21
C GLN A 110 -27.22 3.62 2.73
N ARG A 111 -27.40 4.73 3.47
CA ARG A 111 -28.73 5.14 3.95
C ARG A 111 -29.69 5.45 2.80
N ARG A 112 -29.18 6.11 1.75
CA ARG A 112 -29.99 6.48 0.58
C ARG A 112 -30.43 5.25 -0.21
N LEU A 113 -29.53 4.30 -0.49
CA LEU A 113 -29.85 3.03 -1.14
C LEU A 113 -30.84 2.21 -0.34
N ARG A 114 -30.66 2.06 0.98
CA ARG A 114 -31.64 1.35 1.83
C ARG A 114 -33.03 1.97 1.72
N SER A 115 -33.12 3.31 1.79
CA SER A 115 -34.40 4.00 1.63
C SER A 115 -35.03 3.80 0.25
N LEU A 116 -34.26 3.65 -0.82
CA LEU A 116 -34.79 3.43 -2.18
C LEU A 116 -35.24 1.99 -2.38
N ILE A 117 -34.50 1.02 -1.81
CA ILE A 117 -34.86 -0.40 -1.80
C ILE A 117 -36.13 -0.63 -0.95
N ASP A 118 -36.20 -0.06 0.26
CA ASP A 118 -37.35 -0.21 1.16
C ASP A 118 -38.64 0.38 0.55
N ARG A 119 -38.50 1.40 -0.29
CA ARG A 119 -39.62 2.03 -1.01
C ARG A 119 -39.95 1.34 -2.34
N GLY A 120 -39.20 0.31 -2.72
CA GLY A 120 -39.43 -0.46 -3.95
C GLY A 120 -38.94 0.23 -5.23
N PHE A 121 -38.17 1.31 -5.14
CA PHE A 121 -37.63 2.03 -6.30
C PHE A 121 -36.36 1.39 -6.88
N LEU A 122 -35.75 0.48 -6.13
CA LEU A 122 -34.60 -0.32 -6.55
C LEU A 122 -34.85 -1.80 -6.27
N HIS A 123 -34.15 -2.67 -7.00
CA HIS A 123 -34.21 -4.10 -6.76
C HIS A 123 -33.69 -4.44 -5.34
N LYS A 124 -34.18 -5.53 -4.77
CA LYS A 124 -33.75 -5.99 -3.45
C LYS A 124 -32.28 -6.41 -3.49
N MET A 125 -31.46 -5.79 -2.65
CA MET A 125 -30.06 -6.15 -2.42
C MET A 125 -29.87 -6.60 -0.98
N SER A 126 -28.96 -7.54 -0.75
CA SER A 126 -28.52 -7.89 0.59
C SER A 126 -27.60 -6.83 1.18
N GLU A 127 -27.55 -6.77 2.52
CA GLU A 127 -26.68 -5.85 3.25
C GLU A 127 -25.20 -6.02 2.86
N ARG A 128 -24.78 -7.26 2.59
CA ARG A 128 -23.42 -7.55 2.12
C ARG A 128 -23.17 -6.99 0.72
N GLU A 129 -24.14 -7.05 -0.18
CA GLU A 129 -24.02 -6.49 -1.53
C GLU A 129 -23.95 -4.96 -1.48
N ILE A 130 -24.73 -4.32 -0.61
CA ILE A 130 -24.68 -2.87 -0.42
C ILE A 130 -23.30 -2.44 0.08
N LEU A 131 -22.75 -3.11 1.11
CA LEU A 131 -21.45 -2.78 1.71
C LEU A 131 -20.25 -2.98 0.78
N LEU A 132 -20.41 -3.78 -0.28
CA LEU A 132 -19.38 -4.05 -1.28
C LEU A 132 -19.50 -3.16 -2.53
N LEU A 133 -20.45 -2.23 -2.55
CA LEU A 133 -20.57 -1.26 -3.64
C LEU A 133 -19.46 -0.21 -3.57
N SER A 134 -19.01 0.21 -4.75
CA SER A 134 -18.24 1.42 -4.90
C SER A 134 -19.09 2.67 -4.82
N GLU A 135 -18.47 3.80 -4.51
CA GLU A 135 -19.10 5.14 -4.52
C GLU A 135 -19.77 5.41 -5.88
N GLU A 136 -19.05 5.21 -6.99
CA GLU A 136 -19.58 5.43 -8.35
C GLU A 136 -20.78 4.51 -8.68
N LYS A 137 -20.71 3.23 -8.29
CA LYS A 137 -21.84 2.30 -8.50
C LYS A 137 -23.02 2.65 -7.60
N ALA A 138 -22.76 3.09 -6.38
CA ALA A 138 -23.79 3.55 -5.47
C ALA A 138 -24.49 4.81 -6.02
N ASP A 139 -23.75 5.77 -6.56
CA ASP A 139 -24.34 6.98 -7.16
C ASP A 139 -25.18 6.65 -8.40
N LYS A 140 -24.72 5.76 -9.27
CA LYS A 140 -25.50 5.27 -10.41
C LYS A 140 -26.82 4.61 -9.98
N LEU A 141 -26.77 3.78 -8.94
CA LEU A 141 -27.95 3.12 -8.38
C LEU A 141 -28.89 4.13 -7.68
N ILE A 142 -28.35 5.11 -6.97
CA ILE A 142 -29.14 6.17 -6.35
C ILE A 142 -29.86 6.98 -7.42
N LEU A 143 -29.14 7.40 -8.46
CA LEU A 143 -29.72 8.12 -9.59
C LEU A 143 -30.85 7.31 -10.25
N GLN A 144 -30.60 6.04 -10.53
CA GLN A 144 -31.62 5.14 -11.09
C GLN A 144 -32.85 5.02 -10.17
N GLY A 145 -32.65 4.87 -8.86
CA GLY A 145 -33.76 4.78 -7.91
C GLY A 145 -34.53 6.09 -7.78
N GLU A 146 -33.86 7.23 -7.92
CA GLU A 146 -34.50 8.55 -7.94
C GLU A 146 -35.27 8.79 -9.24
N GLU A 147 -34.74 8.37 -10.38
CA GLU A 147 -35.46 8.37 -11.66
C GLU A 147 -36.69 7.45 -11.60
N ASN A 148 -36.56 6.25 -11.04
CA ASN A 148 -37.69 5.35 -10.83
C ASN A 148 -38.74 5.95 -9.88
N ALA A 149 -38.32 6.72 -8.87
CA ALA A 149 -39.25 7.42 -7.98
C ALA A 149 -39.98 8.59 -8.68
N LEU A 150 -39.34 9.24 -9.65
CA LEU A 150 -39.90 10.36 -10.40
C LEU A 150 -40.78 9.92 -11.58
N TYR A 151 -40.40 8.87 -12.30
CA TYR A 151 -41.05 8.43 -13.54
C TYR A 151 -41.79 7.08 -13.43
N GLY A 152 -41.57 6.31 -12.36
CA GLY A 152 -42.21 5.01 -12.14
C GLY A 152 -43.62 5.06 -11.52
N GLN A 153 -44.22 6.24 -11.37
CA GLN A 153 -45.62 6.40 -10.96
C GLN A 153 -46.62 6.57 -12.12
N GLU A 154 -46.17 6.49 -13.39
CA GLU A 154 -47.05 6.46 -14.57
C GLU A 154 -47.19 5.05 -15.16
N GLY A 155 -47.64 4.09 -14.33
CA GLY A 155 -47.99 2.73 -14.75
C GLY A 155 -49.09 2.14 -13.89
#